data_AF-A0A6J4H1D1-F1
#
_entry.id   AF-A0A6J4H1D1-F1
#
_cell.length_a   1.000
_cell.length_b   1.000
_cell.length_c   1.000
_cell.angle_alpha   90.00
_cell.angle_beta   90.00
_cell.angle_gamma   90.00
#
_symmetry.space_group_name_H-M   'P 1'
#
loop_
_entity.id
_entity.type
_entity.pdbx_description
1 polymer ?
#
loop_
_entity_poly.entity_id
_entity_poly.type
_entity_poly.pdbx_seq_one_letter_code
_entity_poly.pdbx_strand_id
1 'polypeptide(L)'
;MVDPTHPLFGRRFRLIGPADPGRPATRARVAHGSGCFLTLARSATNLEPQPDRPCAPPKLSVEALRDLLTVAGEAVAPCRSSPARSGAASRRGSAGRSPATSPRPSGR
;
A
#
# COMPACT_ATOMS: atom_id res chain seq x y z
N MET A 1 -3.06 18.46 -6.68
CA MET A 1 -4.53 18.37 -6.75
C MET A 1 -4.90 17.62 -8.02
N VAL A 2 -5.83 16.67 -7.98
CA VAL A 2 -6.28 15.92 -9.17
C VAL A 2 -7.62 16.49 -9.62
N ASP A 3 -7.76 16.77 -10.91
CA ASP A 3 -8.99 17.29 -11.51
C ASP A 3 -10.14 16.27 -11.40
N PRO A 4 -11.25 16.60 -10.71
CA PRO A 4 -12.40 15.73 -10.58
C PRO A 4 -13.12 15.43 -11.90
N THR A 5 -12.99 16.29 -12.91
CA THR A 5 -13.61 16.12 -14.23
C THR A 5 -12.81 15.19 -15.14
N HIS A 6 -11.60 14.81 -14.73
CA HIS A 6 -10.74 13.92 -15.49
C HIS A 6 -11.42 12.54 -15.65
N PRO A 7 -11.41 11.92 -16.84
CA PRO A 7 -12.14 10.67 -17.12
C PRO A 7 -11.62 9.45 -16.34
N LEU A 8 -10.44 9.56 -15.73
CA LEU A 8 -9.87 8.54 -14.84
C LEU A 8 -10.11 8.81 -13.35
N PHE A 9 -10.66 9.97 -12.99
CA PHE A 9 -10.92 10.32 -11.60
C PHE A 9 -11.94 9.36 -10.98
N GLY A 10 -11.68 8.91 -9.75
CA GLY A 10 -12.53 7.95 -9.03
C GLY A 10 -12.55 6.52 -9.59
N ARG A 11 -11.93 6.26 -10.75
CA ARG A 11 -11.87 4.91 -11.32
C ARG A 11 -10.85 4.03 -10.61
N ARG A 12 -11.17 2.74 -10.51
CA ARG A 12 -10.29 1.73 -9.90
C ARG A 12 -9.67 0.87 -10.99
N PHE A 13 -8.39 0.58 -10.82
CA PHE A 13 -7.63 -0.25 -11.75
C PHE A 13 -6.87 -1.33 -11.00
N ARG A 14 -6.63 -2.46 -11.65
CA ARG A 14 -5.75 -3.50 -11.11
C ARG A 14 -4.31 -3.01 -11.21
N LEU A 15 -3.62 -2.93 -10.06
CA LEU A 15 -2.20 -2.60 -10.02
C LEU A 15 -1.37 -3.74 -10.62
N ILE A 16 -0.53 -3.43 -11.59
CA ILE A 16 0.45 -4.36 -12.15
C ILE A 16 1.77 -4.23 -11.37
N GLY A 17 2.20 -2.99 -11.09
CA GLY A 17 3.43 -2.73 -10.34
C GLY A 17 3.96 -1.31 -10.53
N PRO A 18 5.19 -1.02 -10.09
CA PRO A 18 5.87 0.23 -10.42
C PRO A 18 6.08 0.33 -11.94
N ALA A 19 6.02 1.54 -12.48
CA ALA A 19 6.28 1.75 -13.90
C ALA A 19 7.75 1.54 -14.26
N ASP A 20 8.66 1.84 -13.33
CA ASP A 20 10.10 1.66 -13.48
C ASP A 20 10.63 0.85 -12.28
N PRO A 21 10.95 -0.45 -12.47
CA PRO A 21 11.32 -1.34 -11.37
C PRO A 21 12.70 -1.08 -10.76
N GLY A 22 13.46 -0.07 -11.22
CA GLY A 22 14.77 0.31 -10.67
C GLY A 22 14.81 1.68 -9.98
N ARG A 23 13.69 2.41 -9.96
CA ARG A 23 13.63 3.81 -9.48
C ARG A 23 12.60 3.96 -8.37
N PRO A 24 12.70 5.02 -7.54
CA PRO A 24 11.62 5.37 -6.63
C PRO A 24 10.31 5.41 -7.40
N ALA A 25 9.31 4.67 -6.92
CA ALA A 25 8.06 4.45 -7.64
C ALA A 25 7.25 5.76 -7.68
N THR A 26 7.58 6.71 -8.55
CA THR A 26 6.81 7.96 -8.74
C THR A 26 5.62 7.76 -9.66
N ARG A 27 5.58 6.63 -10.36
CA ARG A 27 4.53 6.24 -11.31
C ARG A 27 4.18 4.77 -11.12
N ALA A 28 2.89 4.46 -11.29
CA ALA A 28 2.35 3.11 -11.20
C ALA A 28 1.82 2.65 -12.56
N ARG A 29 2.06 1.37 -12.87
CA ARG A 29 1.47 0.68 -14.02
C ARG A 29 0.21 -0.04 -13.59
N VAL A 30 -0.90 0.24 -14.27
CA VAL A 30 -2.20 -0.36 -13.97
C VAL A 30 -2.80 -0.98 -15.23
N ALA A 31 -3.54 -2.07 -15.09
CA ALA A 31 -4.22 -2.72 -16.22
C ALA A 31 -5.39 -1.85 -16.71
N HIS A 32 -5.54 -1.75 -18.04
CA HIS A 32 -6.64 -1.03 -18.67
C HIS A 32 -7.12 -1.76 -19.93
N GLY A 33 -8.37 -2.21 -19.93
CA GLY A 33 -8.95 -2.93 -21.07
C GLY A 33 -8.26 -4.27 -21.35
N SER A 34 -8.47 -4.80 -22.55
CA SER A 34 -7.97 -6.11 -22.99
C SER A 34 -6.48 -6.07 -23.38
N GLY A 35 -5.61 -6.12 -22.37
CA GLY A 35 -4.16 -6.28 -22.55
C GLY A 35 -3.34 -4.98 -22.57
N CYS A 36 -3.98 -3.82 -22.46
CA CYS A 36 -3.28 -2.55 -22.35
C CYS A 36 -3.01 -2.19 -20.88
N PHE A 37 -2.06 -1.28 -20.67
CA PHE A 37 -1.76 -0.70 -19.35
C PHE A 37 -1.66 0.81 -19.44
N LEU A 38 -2.01 1.48 -18.35
CA LEU A 38 -1.77 2.91 -18.16
C LEU A 38 -0.62 3.13 -17.18
N THR A 39 0.14 4.19 -17.42
CA THR A 39 1.15 4.68 -16.49
C THR A 39 0.64 5.94 -15.82
N LEU A 40 0.24 5.83 -14.56
CA LEU A 40 -0.32 6.93 -13.77
C LEU A 40 0.73 7.50 -12.82
N ALA A 41 0.73 8.81 -12.63
CA ALA A 41 1.52 9.43 -11.58
C ALA A 41 1.01 8.97 -10.22
N ARG A 42 1.91 8.53 -9.34
CA ARG A 42 1.54 7.95 -8.04
C ARG A 42 0.85 8.99 -7.14
N SER A 43 1.28 10.25 -7.23
CA SER A 43 0.64 11.41 -6.59
C SER A 43 -0.80 11.67 -7.05
N ALA A 44 -1.22 11.13 -8.20
CA ALA A 44 -2.60 11.19 -8.69
C ALA A 44 -3.41 9.93 -8.36
N THR A 45 -2.85 9.04 -7.53
CA THR A 45 -3.49 7.80 -7.08
C THR A 45 -3.54 7.75 -5.56
N ASN A 46 -4.30 6.80 -5.03
CA ASN A 46 -4.32 6.49 -3.60
C ASN A 46 -3.10 5.66 -3.12
N LEU A 47 -2.10 5.43 -3.98
CA LEU A 47 -0.84 4.76 -3.62
C LEU A 47 0.20 5.71 -3.02
N GLU A 48 -0.01 7.01 -3.18
CA GLU A 48 0.77 7.99 -2.44
C GLU A 48 0.28 7.95 -0.98
N PRO A 49 1.17 7.76 0.01
CA PRO A 49 0.81 7.92 1.40
C PRO A 49 0.17 9.29 1.56
N GLN A 50 -1.12 9.34 1.88
CA GLN A 50 -1.70 10.60 2.32
C GLN A 50 -0.99 10.95 3.64
N PRO A 51 -0.58 12.22 3.83
CA PRO A 51 -0.11 12.65 5.14
C PRO A 51 -1.18 12.23 6.14
N ASP A 52 -0.77 11.64 7.27
CA ASP A 52 -1.66 11.10 8.30
C ASP A 52 -2.76 12.12 8.57
N ARG A 53 -3.90 11.97 7.89
CA ARG A 53 -5.09 12.73 8.23
C ARG A 53 -5.35 12.29 9.65
N PRO A 54 -5.50 13.19 10.64
CA PRO A 54 -5.81 12.80 12.00
C PRO A 54 -7.07 11.95 11.95
N CYS A 55 -6.88 10.64 11.88
CA CYS A 55 -7.95 9.67 11.92
C CYS A 55 -8.28 9.68 13.39
N ALA A 56 -9.49 10.11 13.73
CA ALA A 56 -9.99 9.90 15.07
C ALA A 56 -9.68 8.44 15.43
N PRO A 57 -9.12 8.16 16.61
CA PRO A 57 -8.81 6.80 17.01
C PRO A 57 -10.06 5.97 16.75
N PRO A 58 -9.95 4.85 16.01
CA PRO A 58 -11.11 4.05 15.68
C PRO A 58 -11.82 3.72 17.00
N LYS A 59 -13.10 4.11 17.10
CA LYS A 59 -13.97 3.81 18.26
C LYS A 59 -14.35 2.34 18.21
N LEU A 60 -13.36 1.47 18.35
CA LEU A 60 -13.53 0.04 18.35
C LEU A 60 -13.41 -0.39 19.81
N SER A 61 -14.57 -0.59 20.44
CA SER A 61 -14.63 -0.99 21.85
C SER A 61 -14.32 -2.48 21.99
N VAL A 62 -14.02 -2.90 23.22
CA VAL A 62 -13.79 -4.31 23.55
C VAL A 62 -15.05 -5.14 23.30
N GLU A 63 -16.22 -4.54 23.51
CA GLU A 63 -17.52 -5.15 23.23
C GLU A 63 -17.70 -5.38 21.73
N ALA A 64 -17.42 -4.37 20.89
CA ALA A 64 -17.48 -4.50 19.44
C ALA A 64 -16.51 -5.57 18.90
N LEU A 65 -15.35 -5.74 19.53
CA LEU A 65 -14.42 -6.84 19.24
C LEU A 65 -15.00 -8.20 19.58
N ARG A 66 -15.61 -8.33 20.76
CA ARG A 66 -16.24 -9.59 21.20
C ARG A 66 -17.42 -9.97 20.31
N ASP A 67 -18.25 -9.00 19.94
CA ASP A 67 -19.37 -9.20 19.02
C ASP A 67 -18.87 -9.66 17.65
N LEU A 68 -17.82 -9.04 17.11
CA LEU A 68 -17.21 -9.45 15.85
C LEU A 68 -16.64 -10.88 15.91
N LEU A 69 -15.96 -11.24 17.00
CA LEU A 69 -15.43 -12.59 17.19
C LEU A 69 -16.54 -13.63 17.33
N THR A 70 -17.66 -13.26 17.96
CA THR A 70 -18.84 -14.10 18.08
C THR A 70 -19.42 -14.37 16.70
N VAL A 71 -19.67 -13.32 15.91
CA VAL A 71 -20.17 -13.44 14.52
C VAL A 71 -19.21 -14.25 13.63
N ALA A 72 -17.90 -14.06 13.80
CA ALA A 72 -16.90 -14.80 13.03
C ALA A 72 -16.78 -16.27 13.46
N GLY A 73 -17.00 -16.59 14.74
CA GLY A 73 -17.03 -17.96 15.26
C GLY A 73 -18.28 -18.73 14.81
N GLU A 74 -19.42 -18.05 14.72
CA GLU A 74 -20.69 -18.58 14.19
C GLU A 74 -20.70 -18.66 12.65
N ALA A 75 -19.67 -18.15 11.96
CA ALA A 75 -19.57 -18.23 10.51
C ALA A 75 -19.25 -19.68 10.07
N VAL A 76 -20.29 -20.48 9.88
CA VAL A 76 -20.23 -21.92 9.52
C VAL A 76 -19.54 -22.18 8.17
N ALA A 77 -19.40 -21.16 7.30
CA ALA A 77 -18.81 -21.32 5.98
C ALA A 77 -17.47 -20.57 5.87
N PRO A 78 -16.36 -21.25 5.49
CA PRO A 78 -15.16 -20.54 5.10
C PRO A 78 -15.47 -19.62 3.92
N CYS A 79 -14.98 -18.38 3.97
CA CYS A 79 -15.07 -17.45 2.86
C CYS A 79 -14.57 -18.14 1.59
N ARG A 80 -15.45 -18.32 0.59
CA ARG A 80 -15.10 -18.99 -0.68
C ARG A 80 -13.98 -18.28 -1.46
N SER A 81 -13.68 -17.04 -1.10
CA SER A 81 -12.51 -16.34 -1.59
C SER A 81 -11.26 -16.93 -0.94
N SER A 82 -10.52 -17.75 -1.69
CA SER A 82 -9.09 -17.92 -1.49
C SER A 82 -8.40 -16.86 -2.36
N PRO A 83 -8.24 -15.60 -1.90
CA PRO A 83 -7.45 -14.66 -2.66
C PRO A 83 -6.03 -15.22 -2.76
N ALA A 84 -5.51 -15.31 -3.97
CA ALA A 84 -4.11 -15.65 -4.18
C ALA A 84 -3.23 -14.76 -3.29
N ARG A 85 -2.20 -15.35 -2.66
CA ARG A 85 -1.27 -14.64 -1.79
C ARG A 85 -0.75 -13.40 -2.53
N SER A 86 -1.19 -12.23 -2.07
CA SER A 86 -0.77 -10.95 -2.63
C SER A 86 0.58 -10.56 -2.06
N GLY A 87 1.52 -10.21 -2.93
CA GLY A 87 2.87 -9.77 -2.57
C GLY A 87 3.89 -10.90 -2.51
N ALA A 88 5.14 -10.56 -2.83
CA ALA A 88 6.28 -11.45 -2.61
C ALA A 88 6.57 -11.58 -1.11
N ALA A 89 7.19 -12.68 -0.69
CA ALA A 89 7.68 -12.82 0.68
C ALA A 89 8.59 -11.62 1.01
N SER A 90 8.38 -10.99 2.17
CA SER A 90 9.28 -9.95 2.64
C SER A 90 10.68 -10.55 2.80
N ARG A 91 11.70 -9.82 2.37
CA ARG A 91 13.08 -10.21 2.67
C ARG A 91 13.24 -10.13 4.19
N ARG A 92 13.72 -11.22 4.82
CA ARG A 92 14.11 -11.19 6.24
C ARG A 92 15.04 -10.02 6.47
N GLY A 93 14.81 -9.31 7.59
CA GLY A 93 15.39 -8.02 7.89
C GLY A 93 16.90 -7.94 7.63
N SER A 94 17.34 -6.79 7.14
CA SER A 94 18.74 -6.42 7.05
C SER A 94 19.33 -6.27 8.45
N ALA A 95 19.77 -7.38 9.04
CA ALA A 95 20.73 -7.35 10.14
C ALA A 95 22.11 -7.05 9.55
N GLY A 96 22.37 -5.77 9.29
CA GLY A 96 23.67 -5.27 8.85
C GLY A 96 23.78 -3.82 9.26
N ARG A 97 24.51 -3.56 10.34
CA ARG A 97 24.83 -2.21 10.81
C ARG A 97 25.58 -1.50 9.70
N SER A 98 24.98 -0.47 9.09
CA SER A 98 25.69 0.37 8.12
C SER A 98 26.95 0.96 8.79
N PRO A 99 28.13 0.92 8.15
CA PRO A 99 29.32 1.59 8.66
C PRO A 99 29.05 3.09 8.79
N ALA A 100 29.47 3.68 9.91
CA ALA A 100 29.37 5.11 10.13
C ALA A 100 30.30 5.85 9.13
N THR A 101 29.70 6.62 8.22
CA THR A 101 30.42 7.59 7.40
C THR A 101 30.54 8.90 8.17
N SER A 102 31.49 9.01 9.09
CA SER A 102 31.96 10.32 9.56
C SER A 102 33.49 10.37 9.49
N PRO A 103 34.07 11.44 8.91
CA PRO A 103 35.50 11.69 9.05
C PRO A 103 35.81 12.07 10.50
N ARG A 104 36.93 11.57 11.04
CA ARG A 104 37.47 12.05 12.31
C ARG A 104 37.88 13.52 12.17
N PRO A 105 37.54 14.41 13.13
CA PRO A 105 38.06 15.77 13.13
C PRO A 105 39.56 15.74 13.46
N SER A 106 40.39 16.28 12.57
CA SER A 106 41.79 16.59 12.85
C SER A 106 41.84 17.86 13.71
N GLY A 107 42.19 17.70 14.99
CA GLY A 107 42.47 18.82 15.88
C GLY A 107 43.75 19.56 15.49
N ARG A 108 43.78 20.86 15.75
CA ARG A 108 45.00 21.67 15.88
C ARG A 108 44.84 22.58 17.08
#